data_AF-A0AAV7Z9C4-F1
#
_entry.id   AF-A0AAV7Z9C4-F1
#
_cell.length_a   1.000
_cell.length_b   1.000
_cell.length_c   1.000
_cell.angle_alpha   90.00
_cell.angle_beta   90.00
_cell.angle_gamma   90.00
#
_symmetry.space_group_name_H-M   'P 1'
#
loop_
_entity.id
_entity.type
_entity.pdbx_description
1 polymer ?
#
loop_
_entity_poly.entity_id
_entity_poly.type
_entity_poly.pdbx_seq_one_letter_code
_entity_poly.pdbx_strand_id
1 'polypeptide(L)'
;MSIENEKPIVTEIDPNEEINEKDEKNEKTEKNEKEENEKQTKKEEKKKEKEQEPKTKEEVIQLYKKKTQQRTALSNQISEAEYSVKEHTIVLTEIKGVDKNRRCWRLVDNILVEKNTEQIREELTKELETSQELVDTLKKQFEMKNEEISEYQKKYNIGYTNEKGEKKDEKTEKNKQQEKNNVGKGVLL
;
A
#
# COMPACT_ATOMS: atom_id res chain seq x y z
N MET A 1 73.78 -10.50 -28.27
CA MET A 1 73.23 -11.86 -28.36
C MET A 1 71.72 -11.72 -28.45
N SER A 2 71.21 -11.90 -29.66
CA SER A 2 69.78 -11.93 -29.98
C SER A 2 69.26 -13.34 -29.71
N ILE A 3 68.08 -13.46 -29.11
CA ILE A 3 67.11 -14.51 -29.44
C ILE A 3 65.73 -13.85 -29.36
N GLU A 4 65.10 -13.79 -30.53
CA GLU A 4 63.72 -13.37 -30.77
C GLU A 4 62.77 -14.57 -30.64
N ASN A 5 61.46 -14.27 -30.70
CA ASN A 5 60.39 -15.14 -31.24
C ASN A 5 59.85 -16.25 -30.30
N GLU A 6 58.56 -16.59 -30.26
CA GLU A 6 57.38 -16.19 -31.05
C GLU A 6 56.14 -16.80 -30.34
N LYS A 7 54.97 -16.17 -30.53
CA LYS A 7 53.67 -16.82 -30.27
C LYS A 7 53.32 -17.72 -31.47
N PRO A 8 52.67 -18.86 -31.22
CA PRO A 8 51.72 -19.42 -32.19
C PRO A 8 50.41 -19.84 -31.48
N ILE A 9 49.25 -20.07 -32.10
CA ILE A 9 48.69 -19.95 -33.45
C ILE A 9 47.16 -20.08 -33.24
N VAL A 10 46.39 -19.35 -34.04
CA VAL A 10 44.93 -19.51 -34.18
C VAL A 10 44.66 -20.71 -35.08
N THR A 11 43.75 -21.60 -34.73
CA THR A 11 43.09 -22.48 -35.71
C THR A 11 41.59 -22.43 -35.52
N GLU A 12 40.94 -21.70 -36.42
CA GLU A 12 39.55 -21.89 -36.78
C GLU A 12 39.40 -23.25 -37.47
N ILE A 13 38.44 -24.06 -37.03
CA ILE A 13 37.75 -25.03 -37.88
C ILE A 13 36.25 -24.82 -37.62
N ASP A 14 35.56 -24.61 -38.72
CA ASP A 14 34.17 -24.23 -38.91
C ASP A 14 33.29 -25.53 -39.08
N PRO A 15 32.02 -25.49 -39.50
CA PRO A 15 30.83 -25.72 -38.66
C PRO A 15 30.04 -27.01 -39.00
N ASN A 16 29.04 -27.31 -38.14
CA ASN A 16 27.95 -28.29 -38.28
C ASN A 16 28.24 -29.79 -38.06
N GLU A 17 27.88 -30.27 -36.85
CA GLU A 17 27.22 -31.56 -36.68
C GLU A 17 26.03 -31.37 -35.71
N GLU A 18 24.83 -31.32 -36.31
CA GLU A 18 23.49 -31.50 -35.75
C GLU A 18 23.47 -32.85 -34.98
N ILE A 19 22.80 -33.14 -33.85
CA ILE A 19 21.40 -33.01 -33.39
C ILE A 19 21.50 -33.36 -31.87
N ASN A 20 20.79 -32.78 -30.90
CA ASN A 20 19.41 -33.17 -30.61
C ASN A 20 18.78 -32.30 -29.51
N GLU A 21 17.58 -31.86 -29.85
CA GLU A 21 16.54 -31.22 -29.07
C GLU A 21 16.50 -31.59 -27.57
N LYS A 22 16.50 -30.55 -26.73
CA LYS A 22 15.53 -30.26 -25.65
C LYS A 22 16.25 -29.56 -24.51
N ASP A 23 16.35 -28.23 -24.57
CA ASP A 23 16.50 -27.41 -23.35
C ASP A 23 16.03 -25.96 -23.57
N GLU A 24 15.05 -25.76 -24.46
CA GLU A 24 14.35 -24.48 -24.65
C GLU A 24 12.92 -24.56 -24.07
N LYS A 25 12.82 -25.06 -22.83
CA LYS A 25 11.57 -25.10 -22.04
C LYS A 25 11.82 -24.82 -20.56
N ASN A 26 12.56 -23.75 -20.24
CA ASN A 26 12.51 -23.22 -18.88
C ASN A 26 12.51 -21.69 -18.79
N GLU A 27 11.97 -21.03 -19.82
CA GLU A 27 11.66 -19.59 -19.78
C GLU A 27 10.20 -19.31 -20.19
N LYS A 28 9.31 -20.28 -19.91
CA LYS A 28 7.87 -20.14 -20.13
C LYS A 28 7.00 -20.71 -19.02
N THR A 29 7.58 -20.91 -17.83
CA THR A 29 6.92 -21.54 -16.69
C THR A 29 6.72 -20.62 -15.48
N GLU A 30 7.23 -19.38 -15.49
CA GLU A 30 7.02 -18.42 -14.39
C GLU A 30 6.08 -17.24 -14.73
N LYS A 31 5.61 -17.12 -15.98
CA LYS A 31 4.57 -16.14 -16.36
C LYS A 31 3.14 -16.65 -16.26
N ASN A 32 2.93 -17.97 -16.14
CA ASN A 32 1.58 -18.55 -16.10
C ASN A 32 1.04 -18.81 -14.68
N GLU A 33 1.87 -18.81 -13.63
CA GLU A 33 1.38 -18.96 -12.25
C GLU A 33 0.85 -17.66 -11.62
N LYS A 34 1.21 -16.50 -12.19
CA LYS A 34 0.75 -15.19 -11.70
C LYS A 34 -0.65 -14.79 -12.23
N GLU A 35 -1.03 -15.23 -13.42
CA GLU A 35 -2.36 -14.96 -13.99
C GLU A 35 -3.46 -15.95 -13.55
N GLU A 36 -3.10 -17.17 -13.12
CA GLU A 36 -4.07 -18.14 -12.60
C GLU A 36 -4.46 -17.87 -11.13
N ASN A 37 -3.53 -17.40 -10.30
CA ASN A 37 -3.81 -17.05 -8.91
C ASN A 37 -4.67 -15.77 -8.77
N GLU A 38 -4.60 -14.83 -9.71
CA GLU A 38 -5.48 -13.66 -9.74
C GLU A 38 -6.91 -14.01 -10.22
N LYS A 39 -7.05 -15.05 -11.05
CA LYS A 39 -8.35 -15.57 -11.50
C LYS A 39 -9.03 -16.45 -10.45
N GLN A 40 -8.28 -17.15 -9.59
CA GLN A 40 -8.86 -17.94 -8.50
C GLN A 40 -9.31 -17.06 -7.31
N THR A 41 -8.54 -16.03 -6.93
CA THR A 41 -8.95 -15.06 -5.89
C THR A 41 -10.19 -14.25 -6.29
N LYS A 42 -10.29 -13.79 -7.55
CA LYS A 42 -11.50 -13.10 -8.08
C LYS A 42 -12.74 -13.99 -8.22
N LYS A 43 -12.59 -15.32 -8.30
CA LYS A 43 -13.70 -16.27 -8.47
C LYS A 43 -14.27 -16.75 -7.13
N GLU A 44 -13.46 -16.78 -6.08
CA GLU A 44 -13.90 -17.12 -4.72
C GLU A 44 -14.58 -15.94 -4.01
N GLU A 45 -14.12 -14.70 -4.21
CA GLU A 45 -14.80 -13.50 -3.69
C GLU A 45 -16.19 -13.29 -4.34
N LYS A 46 -16.31 -13.50 -5.65
CA LYS A 46 -17.60 -13.47 -6.37
C LYS A 46 -18.59 -14.55 -5.93
N LYS A 47 -18.11 -15.64 -5.30
CA LYS A 47 -18.98 -16.74 -4.83
C LYS A 47 -19.50 -16.51 -3.41
N LYS A 48 -18.78 -15.74 -2.57
CA LYS A 48 -19.25 -15.34 -1.23
C LYS A 48 -20.23 -14.16 -1.24
N GLU A 49 -20.20 -13.29 -2.25
CA GLU A 49 -21.16 -12.18 -2.37
C GLU A 49 -22.58 -12.58 -2.82
N LYS A 50 -22.74 -13.74 -3.47
CA LYS A 50 -24.05 -14.17 -4.00
C LYS A 50 -25.03 -14.73 -2.97
N GLU A 51 -24.63 -14.88 -1.71
CA GLU A 51 -25.48 -15.57 -0.71
C GLU A 51 -26.12 -14.64 0.33
N GLN A 52 -25.87 -13.33 0.28
CA GLN A 52 -26.52 -12.37 1.19
C GLN A 52 -26.89 -11.08 0.46
N GLU A 53 -27.78 -11.16 -0.55
CA GLU A 53 -28.56 -9.96 -0.84
C GLU A 53 -29.47 -9.68 0.36
N PRO A 54 -29.35 -8.52 1.03
CA PRO A 54 -30.20 -8.16 2.14
C PRO A 54 -31.66 -8.12 1.64
N LYS A 55 -32.52 -8.89 2.30
CA LYS A 55 -33.93 -9.08 1.92
C LYS A 55 -34.80 -7.95 2.50
N THR A 56 -34.31 -7.25 3.51
CA THR A 56 -35.02 -6.16 4.18
C THR A 56 -34.23 -4.84 4.17
N LYS A 57 -34.95 -3.71 4.25
CA LYS A 57 -34.34 -2.37 4.34
C LYS A 57 -33.46 -2.21 5.59
N GLU A 58 -33.82 -2.88 6.68
CA GLU A 58 -33.07 -2.87 7.94
C GLU A 58 -31.73 -3.60 7.78
N GLU A 59 -31.72 -4.77 7.14
CA GLU A 59 -30.49 -5.51 6.82
C GLU A 59 -29.55 -4.68 5.92
N VAL A 60 -30.11 -3.94 4.95
CA VAL A 60 -29.34 -3.05 4.08
C VAL A 60 -28.58 -2.01 4.90
N ILE A 61 -29.26 -1.35 5.85
CA ILE A 61 -28.69 -0.30 6.70
C ILE A 61 -27.66 -0.90 7.67
N GLN A 62 -27.94 -2.06 8.25
CA GLN A 62 -27.01 -2.75 9.14
C GLN A 62 -25.71 -3.12 8.43
N LEU A 63 -25.80 -3.68 7.22
CA LEU A 63 -24.62 -4.03 6.43
C LEU A 63 -23.81 -2.79 6.02
N TYR A 64 -24.49 -1.69 5.67
CA TYR A 64 -23.83 -0.40 5.42
C TYR A 64 -23.07 0.13 6.64
N LYS A 65 -23.70 0.09 7.82
CA LYS A 65 -23.04 0.46 9.09
C LYS A 65 -21.82 -0.39 9.35
N LYS A 66 -21.92 -1.72 9.15
CA LYS A 66 -20.81 -2.65 9.29
C LYS A 66 -19.65 -2.31 8.34
N LYS A 67 -19.93 -2.10 7.05
CA LYS A 67 -18.91 -1.69 6.06
C LYS A 67 -18.24 -0.37 6.47
N THR A 68 -19.03 0.60 6.95
CA THR A 68 -18.51 1.89 7.43
C THR A 68 -17.61 1.73 8.66
N GLN A 69 -17.99 0.88 9.61
CA GLN A 69 -17.16 0.56 10.79
C GLN A 69 -15.82 -0.06 10.38
N GLN A 70 -15.82 -0.97 9.39
CA GLN A 70 -14.59 -1.56 8.86
C GLN A 70 -13.66 -0.50 8.24
N ARG A 71 -14.20 0.41 7.43
CA ARG A 71 -13.42 1.54 6.89
C ARG A 71 -12.84 2.43 7.99
N THR A 72 -13.61 2.75 9.02
CA THR A 72 -13.12 3.55 10.15
C THR A 72 -12.01 2.82 10.93
N ALA A 73 -12.12 1.50 11.10
CA ALA A 73 -11.06 0.70 11.73
C ALA A 73 -9.75 0.80 10.92
N LEU A 74 -9.82 0.66 9.58
CA LEU A 74 -8.66 0.85 8.71
C LEU A 74 -8.06 2.26 8.85
N SER A 75 -8.90 3.31 8.92
CA SER A 75 -8.43 4.69 9.13
C SER A 75 -7.64 4.86 10.43
N ASN A 76 -8.07 4.21 11.50
CA ASN A 76 -7.37 4.25 12.79
C ASN A 76 -6.01 3.54 12.69
N GLN A 77 -5.98 2.36 12.06
CA GLN A 77 -4.75 1.60 11.85
C GLN A 77 -3.75 2.34 10.96
N ILE A 78 -4.22 3.03 9.91
CA ILE A 78 -3.37 3.91 9.08
C ILE A 78 -2.75 5.00 9.95
N SER A 79 -3.55 5.66 10.78
CA SER A 79 -3.07 6.77 11.62
C SER A 79 -2.00 6.30 12.63
N GLU A 80 -2.17 5.12 13.20
CA GLU A 80 -1.21 4.50 14.11
C GLU A 80 0.11 4.14 13.40
N ALA A 81 0.03 3.50 12.23
CA ALA A 81 1.21 3.16 11.45
C ALA A 81 1.96 4.42 10.94
N GLU A 82 1.24 5.44 10.48
CA GLU A 82 1.83 6.73 10.10
C GLU A 82 2.50 7.46 11.27
N TYR A 83 1.98 7.28 12.48
CA TYR A 83 2.62 7.81 13.68
C TYR A 83 3.95 7.10 13.93
N SER A 84 3.98 5.75 13.87
CA SER A 84 5.22 4.98 14.02
C SER A 84 6.29 5.37 12.98
N VAL A 85 5.89 5.56 11.72
CA VAL A 85 6.79 6.05 10.65
C VAL A 85 7.42 7.40 11.03
N LYS A 86 6.63 8.34 11.56
CA LYS A 86 7.14 9.67 11.98
C LYS A 86 8.12 9.54 13.13
N GLU A 87 7.79 8.78 14.17
CA GLU A 87 8.65 8.58 15.33
C GLU A 87 9.98 7.94 14.95
N HIS A 88 9.97 6.85 14.17
CA HIS A 88 11.19 6.21 13.69
C HIS A 88 12.04 7.15 12.83
N THR A 89 11.41 7.99 12.01
CA THR A 89 12.11 9.01 11.20
C THR A 89 12.81 10.06 12.06
N ILE A 90 12.15 10.54 13.11
CA ILE A 90 12.73 11.50 14.06
C ILE A 90 13.94 10.88 14.75
N VAL A 91 13.79 9.67 15.31
CA VAL A 91 14.88 8.99 16.02
C VAL A 91 16.08 8.76 15.10
N LEU A 92 15.85 8.28 13.87
CA LEU A 92 16.92 8.08 12.87
C LEU A 92 17.66 9.40 12.55
N THR A 93 16.92 10.51 12.47
CA THR A 93 17.48 11.83 12.21
C THR A 93 18.36 12.29 13.37
N GLU A 94 17.89 12.14 14.60
CA GLU A 94 18.61 12.55 15.81
C GLU A 94 19.91 11.75 16.00
N ILE A 95 19.86 10.44 15.76
CA ILE A 95 21.04 9.59 15.98
C ILE A 95 22.03 9.64 14.83
N LYS A 96 21.73 10.26 13.67
CA LYS A 96 22.57 10.23 12.45
C LYS A 96 24.00 10.73 12.65
N GLY A 97 24.19 11.74 13.51
CA GLY A 97 25.49 12.33 13.83
C GLY A 97 26.29 11.60 14.91
N VAL A 98 25.72 10.58 15.54
CA VAL A 98 26.36 9.82 16.61
C VAL A 98 27.41 8.86 16.02
N ASP A 99 28.49 8.59 16.76
CA ASP A 99 29.48 7.59 16.36
C ASP A 99 28.87 6.19 16.20
N LYS A 100 29.24 5.48 15.13
CA LYS A 100 28.69 4.17 14.77
C LYS A 100 28.98 3.10 15.82
N ASN A 101 30.15 3.16 16.44
CA ASN A 101 30.62 2.17 17.41
C ASN A 101 30.22 2.52 18.85
N ARG A 102 29.53 3.65 19.06
CA ARG A 102 29.01 4.01 20.38
C ARG A 102 27.99 2.97 20.84
N ARG A 103 28.18 2.51 22.07
CA ARG A 103 27.27 1.59 22.74
C ARG A 103 25.91 2.24 22.99
N CYS A 104 24.86 1.48 22.71
CA CYS A 104 23.46 1.84 22.84
C CYS A 104 22.74 0.76 23.66
N TRP A 105 21.75 1.17 24.43
CA TRP A 105 20.87 0.26 25.16
C TRP A 105 19.43 0.49 24.71
N ARG A 106 18.77 -0.58 24.30
CA ARG A 106 17.33 -0.58 23.99
C ARG A 106 16.61 -1.34 25.09
N LEU A 107 15.57 -0.74 25.64
CA LEU A 107 14.64 -1.45 26.52
C LEU A 107 13.67 -2.25 25.64
N VAL A 108 13.61 -3.56 25.86
CA VAL A 108 12.62 -4.45 25.25
C VAL A 108 11.93 -5.15 26.40
N ASP A 109 10.62 -4.90 26.53
CA ASP A 109 9.83 -5.25 27.70
C ASP A 109 10.47 -4.72 29.01
N ASN A 110 11.16 -5.58 29.75
CA ASN A 110 11.83 -5.24 31.02
C ASN A 110 13.34 -5.53 30.99
N ILE A 111 13.92 -5.81 29.82
CA ILE A 111 15.32 -6.16 29.65
C ILE A 111 16.03 -5.09 28.82
N LEU A 112 17.20 -4.64 29.29
CA LEU A 112 18.08 -3.77 28.53
C LEU A 112 18.99 -4.62 27.62
N VAL A 113 18.90 -4.38 26.32
CA VAL A 113 19.73 -5.05 25.31
C VAL A 113 20.83 -4.10 24.87
N GLU A 114 22.09 -4.53 24.99
CA GLU A 114 23.26 -3.81 24.48
C GLU A 114 23.42 -4.03 22.97
N LYS A 115 23.52 -2.92 22.24
CA LYS A 115 23.78 -2.87 20.80
C LYS A 115 24.75 -1.73 20.50
N ASN A 116 25.26 -1.65 19.28
CA ASN A 116 25.95 -0.44 18.82
C ASN A 116 25.00 0.49 18.04
N THR A 117 25.45 1.71 17.78
CA THR A 117 24.63 2.71 17.07
C THR A 117 24.34 2.29 15.62
N GLU A 118 25.26 1.58 14.97
CA GLU A 118 25.08 1.06 13.60
C GLU A 118 23.94 0.03 13.50
N GLN A 119 23.95 -0.98 14.37
CA GLN A 119 22.92 -2.02 14.48
C GLN A 119 21.54 -1.42 14.77
N ILE A 120 21.48 -0.42 15.66
CA ILE A 120 20.22 0.27 15.98
C ILE A 120 19.69 1.04 14.77
N ARG A 121 20.57 1.71 14.01
CA ARG A 121 20.16 2.42 12.79
C ARG A 121 19.61 1.46 11.74
N GLU A 122 20.27 0.33 11.52
CA GLU A 122 19.80 -0.69 10.57
C GLU A 122 18.45 -1.26 10.99
N GLU A 123 18.29 -1.60 12.27
CA GLU A 123 17.03 -2.12 12.82
C GLU A 123 15.89 -1.10 12.67
N LEU A 124 16.11 0.16 13.04
CA LEU A 124 15.12 1.22 12.89
C LEU A 124 14.80 1.51 11.42
N THR A 125 15.78 1.42 10.52
CA THR A 125 15.56 1.61 9.08
C THR A 125 14.68 0.50 8.51
N LYS A 126 14.94 -0.76 8.88
CA LYS A 126 14.12 -1.90 8.46
C LYS A 126 12.70 -1.83 9.01
N GLU A 127 12.54 -1.42 10.26
CA GLU A 127 11.22 -1.25 10.89
C GLU A 127 10.44 -0.10 10.24
N LEU A 128 11.13 0.99 9.88
CA LEU A 128 10.57 2.11 9.14
C LEU A 128 10.05 1.66 7.76
N GLU A 129 10.86 0.92 6.99
CA GLU A 129 10.47 0.39 5.67
C GLU A 129 9.24 -0.52 5.80
N THR A 130 9.25 -1.44 6.77
CA THR A 130 8.13 -2.35 7.03
C THR A 130 6.85 -1.58 7.39
N SER A 131 6.97 -0.53 8.23
CA SER A 131 5.84 0.32 8.60
C SER A 131 5.30 1.11 7.41
N GLN A 132 6.17 1.56 6.51
CA GLN A 132 5.77 2.29 5.30
C GLN A 132 5.02 1.38 4.32
N GLU A 133 5.51 0.16 4.10
CA GLU A 133 4.81 -0.85 3.29
C GLU A 133 3.42 -1.20 3.87
N LEU A 134 3.33 -1.27 5.20
CA LEU A 134 2.06 -1.48 5.89
C LEU A 134 1.09 -0.32 5.67
N VAL A 135 1.55 0.93 5.78
CA VAL A 135 0.73 2.12 5.48
C VAL A 135 0.18 2.07 4.05
N ASP A 136 1.02 1.75 3.07
CA ASP A 136 0.60 1.68 1.67
C ASP A 136 -0.43 0.57 1.45
N THR A 137 -0.23 -0.58 2.07
CA THR A 137 -1.17 -1.72 2.03
C THR A 137 -2.51 -1.34 2.66
N LEU A 138 -2.51 -0.72 3.85
CA LEU A 138 -3.72 -0.30 4.54
C LEU A 138 -4.47 0.79 3.77
N LYS A 139 -3.75 1.74 3.15
CA LYS A 139 -4.35 2.77 2.26
C LYS A 139 -5.03 2.14 1.06
N LYS A 140 -4.41 1.15 0.42
CA LYS A 140 -5.04 0.42 -0.68
C LYS A 140 -6.32 -0.31 -0.23
N GLN A 141 -6.29 -0.97 0.93
CA GLN A 141 -7.48 -1.62 1.50
C GLN A 141 -8.57 -0.61 1.85
N PHE A 142 -8.19 0.56 2.37
CA PHE A 142 -9.11 1.64 2.69
C PHE A 142 -9.82 2.14 1.44
N GLU A 143 -9.09 2.39 0.34
CA GLU A 143 -9.70 2.85 -0.92
C GLU A 143 -10.63 1.79 -1.53
N MET A 144 -10.21 0.52 -1.55
CA MET A 144 -11.10 -0.57 -1.98
C MET A 144 -12.40 -0.62 -1.17
N LYS A 145 -12.32 -0.47 0.16
CA LYS A 145 -13.52 -0.41 1.01
C LYS A 145 -14.33 0.86 0.79
N ASN A 146 -13.70 1.97 0.47
CA ASN A 146 -14.36 3.23 0.18
C ASN A 146 -15.18 3.12 -1.13
N GLU A 147 -14.62 2.50 -2.16
CA GLU A 147 -15.31 2.18 -3.42
C GLU A 147 -16.48 1.23 -3.17
N GLU A 148 -16.28 0.12 -2.45
CA GLU A 148 -17.35 -0.81 -2.08
C GLU A 148 -18.50 -0.10 -1.34
N ILE A 149 -18.18 0.83 -0.43
CA ILE A 149 -19.18 1.62 0.30
C ILE A 149 -19.93 2.53 -0.66
N SER A 150 -19.23 3.22 -1.58
CA SER A 150 -19.85 4.10 -2.57
C SER A 150 -20.79 3.35 -3.51
N GLU A 151 -20.37 2.18 -4.00
CA GLU A 151 -21.20 1.31 -4.84
C GLU A 151 -22.42 0.81 -4.07
N TYR A 152 -22.24 0.41 -2.81
CA TYR A 152 -23.32 -0.04 -1.95
C TYR A 152 -24.33 1.09 -1.66
N GLN A 153 -23.85 2.31 -1.44
CA GLN A 153 -24.70 3.50 -1.30
C GLN A 153 -25.53 3.76 -2.56
N LYS A 154 -24.91 3.69 -3.74
CA LYS A 154 -25.60 3.85 -5.03
C LYS A 154 -26.63 2.75 -5.28
N LYS A 155 -26.26 1.47 -5.04
CA LYS A 155 -27.15 0.31 -5.26
C LYS A 155 -28.43 0.38 -4.43
N TYR A 156 -28.33 0.86 -3.19
CA TYR A 156 -29.46 0.88 -2.24
C TYR A 156 -29.97 2.29 -1.93
N ASN A 157 -29.50 3.30 -2.65
CA ASN A 157 -29.85 4.72 -2.51
C ASN A 157 -29.71 5.24 -1.05
N ILE A 158 -28.72 4.71 -0.32
CA ILE A 158 -28.46 5.03 1.08
C ILE A 158 -27.87 6.44 1.14
N GLY A 159 -28.57 7.37 1.80
CA GLY A 159 -28.11 8.75 1.95
C GLY A 159 -28.60 9.74 0.89
N TYR A 160 -29.44 9.35 -0.08
CA TYR A 160 -30.09 10.29 -1.00
C TYR A 160 -31.38 10.91 -0.45
N THR A 161 -31.75 10.57 0.78
CA THR A 161 -32.93 11.13 1.45
C THR A 161 -32.46 12.09 2.52
N ASN A 162 -32.34 13.37 2.15
CA ASN A 162 -32.47 14.44 3.14
C ASN A 162 -33.83 14.23 3.82
N GLU A 163 -33.99 14.57 5.10
CA GLU A 163 -35.19 14.35 5.92
C GLU A 163 -36.50 15.02 5.39
N LYS A 164 -36.49 15.54 4.16
CA LYS A 164 -37.63 16.07 3.40
C LYS A 164 -37.91 15.38 2.05
N GLY A 165 -37.24 14.28 1.71
CA GLY A 165 -37.63 13.46 0.55
C GLY A 165 -37.37 14.07 -0.83
N GLU A 166 -36.38 14.97 -0.96
CA GLU A 166 -35.97 15.51 -2.26
C GLU A 166 -34.63 14.92 -2.71
N LYS A 167 -34.60 14.35 -3.91
CA LYS A 167 -33.40 13.86 -4.59
C LYS A 167 -32.51 15.08 -4.93
N LYS A 168 -31.24 15.06 -4.53
CA LYS A 168 -30.26 16.06 -5.02
C LYS A 168 -29.77 15.66 -6.41
N ASP A 169 -30.32 16.30 -7.44
CA ASP A 169 -29.74 16.30 -8.79
C ASP A 169 -28.54 17.27 -8.86
N GLU A 170 -27.50 16.84 -9.56
CA GLU A 170 -26.13 17.36 -9.55
C GLU A 170 -25.92 18.65 -10.39
N LYS A 171 -26.82 19.63 -10.34
CA LYS A 171 -26.67 20.87 -11.14
C LYS A 171 -27.09 22.16 -10.41
N THR A 172 -26.36 22.62 -9.40
CA THR A 172 -26.38 24.07 -9.03
C THR A 172 -25.14 24.50 -8.22
N GLU A 173 -23.94 24.49 -8.81
CA GLU A 173 -22.75 25.13 -8.21
C GLU A 173 -22.02 26.09 -9.17
N LYS A 174 -22.77 26.91 -9.93
CA LYS A 174 -22.16 28.00 -10.73
C LYS A 174 -22.72 29.40 -10.49
N ASN A 175 -23.53 29.63 -9.45
CA ASN A 175 -24.07 30.97 -9.22
C ASN A 175 -24.15 31.35 -7.73
N LYS A 176 -22.99 31.52 -7.08
CA LYS A 176 -22.91 32.18 -5.74
C LYS A 176 -21.51 32.72 -5.39
N GLN A 177 -20.79 33.27 -6.36
CA GLN A 177 -19.59 34.09 -6.12
C GLN A 177 -19.75 35.45 -6.78
N GLN A 178 -20.68 36.25 -6.26
CA GLN A 178 -20.77 37.70 -6.48
C GLN A 178 -21.71 38.25 -5.40
N GLU A 179 -21.27 38.34 -4.14
CA GLU A 179 -21.90 39.19 -3.09
C GLU A 179 -21.21 39.16 -1.71
N LYS A 180 -19.86 39.14 -1.64
CA LYS A 180 -19.16 39.33 -0.34
C LYS A 180 -17.95 40.27 -0.41
N ASN A 181 -18.06 41.31 -1.24
CA ASN A 181 -17.22 42.49 -1.10
C ASN A 181 -18.04 43.59 -0.41
N ASN A 182 -18.16 43.53 0.91
CA ASN A 182 -18.04 44.71 1.76
C ASN A 182 -18.28 44.40 3.25
N VAL A 183 -17.53 45.15 4.06
CA VAL A 183 -17.68 45.46 5.48
C VAL A 183 -17.00 44.49 6.46
N GLY A 184 -15.98 45.02 7.13
CA GLY A 184 -15.83 44.83 8.58
C GLY A 184 -14.52 44.23 9.04
N LYS A 185 -13.50 45.07 9.23
CA LYS A 185 -12.36 44.80 10.13
C LYS A 185 -12.89 44.42 11.52
N GLY A 186 -12.42 43.30 12.06
CA GLY A 186 -12.61 42.91 13.45
C GLY A 186 -11.48 42.00 13.88
N VAL A 187 -10.48 42.57 14.55
CA VAL A 187 -9.44 41.83 15.28
C VAL A 187 -10.08 41.32 16.58
N LEU A 188 -9.94 40.02 16.87
CA LEU A 188 -10.28 39.44 18.16
C LEU A 188 -8.99 39.17 18.94
N LEU A 189 -8.94 39.75 20.14
CA LEU A 189 -7.98 39.52 21.21
C LEU A 189 -7.98 38.06 21.67
#